data_AF-A0A3N5YL25-F1
#
_entry.id   AF-A0A3N5YL25-F1
#
_cell.length_a   1.000
_cell.length_b   1.000
_cell.length_c   1.000
_cell.angle_alpha   90.00
_cell.angle_beta   90.00
_cell.angle_gamma   90.00
#
_symmetry.space_group_name_H-M   'P 1'
#
loop_
_entity.id
_entity.type
_entity.pdbx_description
1 polymer ?
#
loop_
_entity_poly.entity_id
_entity_poly.type
_entity_poly.pdbx_seq_one_letter_code
_entity_poly.pdbx_strand_id
1 'polypeptide(L)'
;FGLPADKDEVGSAAWDAHAPVQAAVRAIKASDTATVVITDVCLCEYTSHGHCGLVVDGEIVNDESVERLARAAVSHAEAGADIVAPSDMMDGRIGAIRSALDARGFEAVSIMSYAAKYCSAFYGPFRDAADSAPKFGDRRTHQMDPANVEEALREVGEDIEEGADIVMVKPALPYLDVITRVKAEFGHPTAAYNVSGEYSMLKAAARNGWIDEPRAMMEMLTGIRRAGADIIITYFAREAARLLNQ
;
A
#
# COMPACT_ATOMS: atom_id res chain seq x y z
N PHE A 1 0.00 5.97 6.87
CA PHE A 1 -1.46 6.08 6.76
C PHE A 1 -1.92 7.32 7.51
N GLY A 2 -2.75 8.15 6.90
CA GLY A 2 -3.31 9.35 7.51
C GLY A 2 -4.79 9.16 7.82
N LEU A 3 -5.25 9.78 8.90
CA LEU A 3 -6.67 9.85 9.28
C LEU A 3 -7.02 11.33 9.47
N PRO A 4 -7.56 12.01 8.45
CA PRO A 4 -7.90 13.42 8.58
C PRO A 4 -9.08 13.60 9.55
N ALA A 5 -9.20 14.78 10.13
CA ALA A 5 -10.35 15.12 10.97
C ALA A 5 -11.65 15.20 10.15
N ASP A 6 -11.54 15.74 8.94
CA ASP A 6 -12.66 15.94 8.01
C ASP A 6 -12.37 15.24 6.68
N LYS A 7 -13.44 14.74 6.03
CA LYS A 7 -13.40 14.09 4.72
C LYS A 7 -14.35 14.82 3.77
N ASP A 8 -13.96 14.96 2.51
CA ASP A 8 -14.77 15.59 1.47
C ASP A 8 -14.87 14.72 0.22
N GLU A 9 -15.69 15.11 -0.76
CA GLU A 9 -15.91 14.30 -1.97
C GLU A 9 -14.67 14.19 -2.88
N VAL A 10 -13.65 15.04 -2.68
CA VAL A 10 -12.47 15.08 -3.57
C VAL A 10 -11.19 14.59 -2.90
N GLY A 11 -11.24 14.26 -1.62
CA GLY A 11 -10.10 13.86 -0.81
C GLY A 11 -9.08 14.99 -0.58
N SER A 12 -9.51 16.25 -0.41
CA SER A 12 -8.58 17.39 -0.45
C SER A 12 -7.46 17.35 0.60
N ALA A 13 -7.72 16.72 1.75
CA ALA A 13 -6.74 16.51 2.81
C ALA A 13 -5.57 15.60 2.39
N ALA A 14 -5.69 14.83 1.30
CA ALA A 14 -4.61 13.94 0.83
C ALA A 14 -3.34 14.72 0.42
N TRP A 15 -3.47 15.97 -0.02
CA TRP A 15 -2.34 16.82 -0.42
C TRP A 15 -2.22 18.11 0.41
N ASP A 16 -2.96 18.24 1.52
CA ASP A 16 -2.81 19.36 2.43
C ASP A 16 -1.49 19.24 3.21
N ALA A 17 -0.64 20.27 3.13
CA ALA A 17 0.65 20.31 3.81
C ALA A 17 0.52 20.16 5.34
N HIS A 18 -0.64 20.44 5.93
CA HIS A 18 -0.91 20.32 7.36
C HIS A 18 -1.65 19.04 7.76
N ALA A 19 -1.98 18.17 6.80
CA ALA A 19 -2.63 16.91 7.08
C ALA A 19 -1.72 15.93 7.86
N PRO A 20 -2.31 14.90 8.50
CA PRO A 20 -1.58 14.01 9.40
C PRO A 20 -0.36 13.32 8.80
N VAL A 21 -0.39 12.92 7.51
CA VAL A 21 0.76 12.27 6.87
C VAL A 21 1.93 13.23 6.78
N GLN A 22 1.73 14.40 6.20
CA GLN A 22 2.75 15.42 6.00
C GLN A 22 3.32 15.90 7.34
N ALA A 23 2.46 16.10 8.35
CA ALA A 23 2.89 16.45 9.70
C ALA A 23 3.74 15.34 10.34
N ALA A 24 3.34 14.08 10.22
CA ALA A 24 4.07 12.94 10.77
C ALA A 24 5.42 12.74 10.07
N VAL A 25 5.47 12.84 8.74
CA VAL A 25 6.72 12.73 7.96
C VAL A 25 7.73 13.77 8.43
N ARG A 26 7.34 15.06 8.49
CA ARG A 26 8.24 16.13 8.97
C ARG A 26 8.71 15.88 10.40
N ALA A 27 7.81 15.44 11.29
CA ALA A 27 8.16 15.15 12.68
C ALA A 27 9.17 13.99 12.78
N ILE A 28 8.97 12.91 12.02
CA ILE A 28 9.89 11.76 11.98
C ILE A 28 11.24 12.21 11.45
N LYS A 29 11.30 12.85 10.28
CA LYS A 29 12.57 13.26 9.64
C LYS A 29 13.33 14.32 10.46
N ALA A 30 12.62 15.16 11.22
CA ALA A 30 13.26 16.08 12.17
C ALA A 30 13.87 15.37 13.39
N SER A 31 13.34 14.20 13.77
CA SER A 31 13.83 13.41 14.91
C SER A 31 14.92 12.41 14.55
N ASP A 32 14.85 11.82 13.36
CA ASP A 32 15.80 10.84 12.84
C ASP A 32 15.77 10.84 11.32
N THR A 33 16.90 11.21 10.71
CA THR A 33 17.03 11.22 9.24
C THR A 33 17.32 9.84 8.67
N ALA A 34 17.78 8.88 9.47
CA ALA A 34 18.12 7.53 9.02
C ALA A 34 16.91 6.62 8.86
N THR A 35 15.82 6.90 9.58
CA THR A 35 14.55 6.18 9.40
C THR A 35 13.99 6.46 8.00
N VAL A 36 13.78 5.40 7.23
CA VAL A 36 13.08 5.44 5.94
C VAL A 36 11.58 5.61 6.20
N VAL A 37 10.99 6.64 5.60
CA VAL A 37 9.57 6.95 5.74
C VAL A 37 8.83 6.62 4.44
N ILE A 38 7.91 5.67 4.54
CA ILE A 38 7.03 5.25 3.43
C ILE A 38 5.62 5.82 3.67
N THR A 39 5.11 6.56 2.70
CA THR A 39 3.75 7.14 2.75
C THR A 39 2.83 6.45 1.75
N ASP A 40 1.68 5.99 2.23
CA ASP A 40 0.60 5.50 1.35
C ASP A 40 -0.01 6.66 0.55
N VAL A 41 -0.23 6.46 -0.75
CA VAL A 41 -0.89 7.42 -1.64
C VAL A 41 -2.21 6.79 -2.12
N CYS A 42 -3.32 7.29 -1.61
CA CYS A 42 -4.67 6.83 -1.90
C CYS A 42 -5.67 7.93 -1.48
N LEU A 43 -6.86 7.97 -2.07
CA LEU A 43 -7.90 8.93 -1.66
C LEU A 43 -8.91 8.33 -0.66
N CYS A 44 -8.86 7.03 -0.37
CA CYS A 44 -9.95 6.37 0.35
C CYS A 44 -10.06 6.75 1.84
N GLU A 45 -8.95 7.18 2.45
CA GLU A 45 -8.88 7.70 3.82
C GLU A 45 -9.38 9.15 3.90
N TYR A 46 -9.43 9.87 2.78
CA TYR A 46 -9.70 11.30 2.72
C TYR A 46 -11.04 11.63 2.08
N THR A 47 -11.59 10.70 1.30
CA THR A 47 -12.88 10.87 0.65
C THR A 47 -14.04 10.55 1.57
N SER A 48 -15.10 11.34 1.49
CA SER A 48 -16.35 11.09 2.22
C SER A 48 -17.02 9.77 1.81
N HIS A 49 -16.80 9.29 0.59
CA HIS A 49 -17.38 8.03 0.07
C HIS A 49 -16.50 6.79 0.31
N GLY A 50 -15.22 6.95 0.66
CA GLY A 50 -14.33 5.83 1.03
C GLY A 50 -13.78 5.00 -0.15
N HIS A 51 -13.72 5.58 -1.35
CA HIS A 51 -13.15 4.95 -2.56
C HIS A 51 -11.75 5.48 -2.85
N CYS A 52 -10.94 4.67 -3.55
CA CYS A 52 -9.54 5.00 -3.86
C CYS A 52 -9.38 6.16 -4.84
N GLY A 53 -10.41 6.44 -5.63
CA GLY A 53 -10.48 7.52 -6.61
C GLY A 53 -11.76 8.34 -6.43
N LEU A 54 -11.89 9.39 -7.23
CA LEU A 54 -13.09 10.22 -7.30
C LEU A 54 -14.29 9.47 -7.83
N VAL A 55 -15.47 9.85 -7.35
CA VAL A 55 -16.75 9.35 -7.82
C VAL A 55 -17.48 10.42 -8.62
N VAL A 56 -17.83 10.12 -9.87
CA VAL A 56 -18.69 10.96 -10.73
C VAL A 56 -19.83 10.09 -11.23
N ASP A 57 -21.07 10.53 -10.98
CA ASP A 57 -22.29 9.81 -11.37
C ASP A 57 -22.33 8.33 -10.91
N GLY A 58 -21.70 8.03 -9.76
CA GLY A 58 -21.65 6.69 -9.16
C GLY A 58 -20.49 5.81 -9.64
N GLU A 59 -19.69 6.28 -10.60
CA GLU A 59 -18.54 5.57 -11.15
C GLU A 59 -17.23 6.17 -10.64
N ILE A 60 -16.20 5.34 -10.48
CA ILE A 60 -14.86 5.80 -10.12
C ILE A 60 -14.15 6.24 -11.40
N VAL A 61 -13.82 7.53 -11.51
CA VAL A 61 -13.18 8.09 -12.70
C VAL A 61 -11.66 8.01 -12.60
N ASN A 62 -11.00 7.43 -13.60
CA ASN A 62 -9.56 7.11 -13.55
C ASN A 62 -8.67 8.36 -13.59
N ASP A 63 -8.70 9.11 -14.69
CA ASP A 63 -7.70 10.15 -14.98
C ASP A 63 -7.75 11.30 -13.98
N GLU A 64 -8.95 11.74 -13.58
CA GLU A 64 -9.13 12.76 -12.56
C GLU A 64 -8.67 12.29 -11.17
N SER A 65 -8.73 10.98 -10.90
CA SER A 65 -8.17 10.39 -9.68
C SER A 65 -6.64 10.39 -9.73
N VAL A 66 -6.05 9.99 -10.85
CA VAL A 66 -4.60 9.98 -11.09
C VAL A 66 -4.00 11.37 -10.87
N GLU A 67 -4.65 12.44 -11.37
CA GLU A 67 -4.20 13.81 -11.15
C GLU A 67 -4.08 14.15 -9.64
N ARG A 68 -5.05 13.71 -8.83
CA ARG A 68 -5.09 13.97 -7.38
C ARG A 68 -4.08 13.11 -6.63
N LEU A 69 -3.89 11.86 -7.04
CA LEU A 69 -2.88 10.97 -6.49
C LEU A 69 -1.46 11.52 -6.72
N ALA A 70 -1.19 12.06 -7.92
CA ALA A 70 0.07 12.74 -8.22
C ALA A 70 0.30 13.97 -7.31
N ARG A 71 -0.75 14.77 -7.05
CA ARG A 71 -0.67 15.90 -6.10
C ARG A 71 -0.37 15.44 -4.67
N ALA A 72 -1.00 14.35 -4.22
CA ALA A 72 -0.74 13.78 -2.89
C ALA A 72 0.70 13.25 -2.77
N ALA A 73 1.19 12.53 -3.79
CA ALA A 73 2.57 12.04 -3.82
C ALA A 73 3.59 13.18 -3.74
N VAL A 74 3.41 14.25 -4.52
CA VAL A 74 4.26 15.45 -4.45
C VAL A 74 4.20 16.09 -3.06
N SER A 75 3.01 16.21 -2.47
CA SER A 75 2.85 16.76 -1.10
C SER A 75 3.60 15.93 -0.05
N HIS A 76 3.58 14.60 -0.17
CA HIS A 76 4.34 13.71 0.71
C HIS A 76 5.86 13.86 0.51
N ALA A 77 6.31 13.98 -0.73
CA ALA A 77 7.72 14.23 -1.05
C ALA A 77 8.20 15.58 -0.51
N GLU A 78 7.41 16.65 -0.67
CA GLU A 78 7.67 17.98 -0.09
C GLU A 78 7.78 17.93 1.45
N ALA A 79 7.06 17.01 2.11
CA ALA A 79 7.16 16.79 3.55
C ALA A 79 8.43 16.01 3.96
N GLY A 80 9.12 15.36 3.02
CA GLY A 80 10.35 14.59 3.24
C GLY A 80 10.17 13.07 3.21
N ALA A 81 9.13 12.55 2.57
CA ALA A 81 8.96 11.11 2.40
C ALA A 81 10.08 10.53 1.52
N ASP A 82 10.62 9.38 1.90
CA ASP A 82 11.66 8.70 1.13
C ASP A 82 11.04 7.81 0.03
N ILE A 83 9.86 7.25 0.31
CA ILE A 83 9.11 6.39 -0.61
C ILE A 83 7.63 6.76 -0.59
N VAL A 84 7.05 6.98 -1.77
CA VAL A 84 5.59 7.05 -1.94
C VAL A 84 5.05 5.71 -2.41
N ALA A 85 3.93 5.26 -1.86
CA ALA A 85 3.39 3.93 -2.11
C ALA A 85 1.93 4.00 -2.59
N PRO A 86 1.68 4.18 -3.90
CA PRO A 86 0.35 4.30 -4.48
C PRO A 86 -0.43 2.99 -4.35
N SER A 87 -1.54 3.02 -3.61
CA SER A 87 -2.33 1.82 -3.29
C SER A 87 -3.73 1.83 -3.91
N ASP A 88 -3.98 2.76 -4.82
CA ASP A 88 -5.27 3.06 -5.43
C ASP A 88 -5.75 2.06 -6.49
N MET A 89 -4.82 1.44 -7.25
CA MET A 89 -5.09 0.59 -8.44
C MET A 89 -5.75 1.34 -9.62
N MET A 90 -5.43 2.61 -9.82
CA MET A 90 -5.84 3.34 -11.04
C MET A 90 -4.84 3.10 -12.17
N ASP A 91 -5.32 3.10 -13.42
CA ASP A 91 -4.49 2.88 -14.59
C ASP A 91 -3.56 4.09 -14.81
N GLY A 92 -2.28 3.87 -15.10
CA GLY A 92 -1.32 4.94 -15.42
C GLY A 92 -0.83 5.79 -14.25
N ARG A 93 -1.22 5.48 -13.00
CA ARG A 93 -0.84 6.33 -11.85
C ARG A 93 0.66 6.38 -11.60
N ILE A 94 1.42 5.33 -11.91
CA ILE A 94 2.86 5.29 -11.61
C ILE A 94 3.60 6.27 -12.49
N GLY A 95 3.32 6.26 -13.80
CA GLY A 95 3.93 7.18 -14.76
C GLY A 95 3.56 8.63 -14.47
N ALA A 96 2.30 8.88 -14.08
CA ALA A 96 1.84 10.21 -13.69
C ALA A 96 2.52 10.71 -12.40
N ILE A 97 2.62 9.86 -11.37
CA ILE A 97 3.29 10.20 -10.11
C ILE A 97 4.78 10.44 -10.34
N ARG A 98 5.46 9.57 -11.11
CA ARG A 98 6.88 9.74 -11.46
C ARG A 98 7.12 11.07 -12.16
N SER A 99 6.33 11.38 -13.19
CA SER A 99 6.41 12.64 -13.92
C SER A 99 6.19 13.87 -13.03
N ALA A 100 5.23 13.79 -12.10
CA ALA A 100 4.92 14.89 -11.18
C ALA A 100 6.03 15.12 -10.14
N LEU A 101 6.62 14.05 -9.61
CA LEU A 101 7.77 14.12 -8.71
C LEU A 101 8.99 14.72 -9.42
N ASP A 102 9.30 14.26 -10.64
CA ASP A 102 10.44 14.74 -11.42
C ASP A 102 10.30 16.21 -11.80
N ALA A 103 9.10 16.64 -12.21
CA ALA A 103 8.81 18.04 -12.51
C ALA A 103 9.01 18.99 -11.30
N ARG A 104 9.13 18.44 -10.09
CA ARG A 104 9.35 19.15 -8.83
C ARG A 104 10.74 18.92 -8.23
N GLY A 105 11.62 18.16 -8.89
CA GLY A 105 12.96 17.86 -8.42
C GLY A 105 13.02 16.79 -7.32
N PHE A 106 12.06 15.86 -7.31
CA PHE A 106 11.99 14.73 -6.38
C PHE A 106 12.38 13.41 -7.06
N GLU A 107 13.37 13.41 -7.95
CA GLU A 107 13.83 12.22 -8.68
C GLU A 107 14.36 11.12 -7.75
N ALA A 108 14.86 11.51 -6.58
CA ALA A 108 15.39 10.58 -5.57
C ALA A 108 14.31 9.90 -4.71
N VAL A 109 13.05 10.35 -4.77
CA VAL A 109 11.94 9.73 -4.03
C VAL A 109 11.50 8.50 -4.79
N SER A 110 11.54 7.34 -4.13
CA SER A 110 11.17 6.07 -4.75
C SER A 110 9.65 5.87 -4.79
N ILE A 111 9.19 5.08 -5.75
CA ILE A 111 7.79 4.65 -5.89
C ILE A 111 7.69 3.15 -5.58
N MET A 112 6.97 2.81 -4.51
CA MET A 112 6.60 1.44 -4.17
C MET A 112 5.16 1.16 -4.62
N SER A 113 5.01 0.67 -5.84
CA SER A 113 3.70 0.42 -6.42
C SER A 113 3.00 -0.77 -5.77
N TYR A 114 1.71 -0.62 -5.43
CA TYR A 114 0.83 -1.74 -5.13
C TYR A 114 0.35 -2.45 -6.40
N ALA A 115 1.30 -2.87 -7.24
CA ALA A 115 1.08 -3.39 -8.58
C ALA A 115 0.07 -4.54 -8.66
N ALA A 116 0.11 -5.47 -7.70
CA ALA A 116 -0.84 -6.58 -7.63
C ALA A 116 -1.66 -6.52 -6.34
N LYS A 117 -2.67 -5.64 -6.31
CA LYS A 117 -3.60 -5.49 -5.17
C LYS A 117 -4.97 -6.08 -5.49
N TYR A 118 -5.26 -7.20 -4.87
CA TYR A 118 -6.50 -7.96 -5.08
C TYR A 118 -7.69 -7.41 -4.30
N CYS A 119 -8.90 -7.63 -4.82
CA CYS A 119 -10.17 -7.34 -4.13
C CYS A 119 -10.43 -8.40 -3.05
N SER A 120 -9.65 -8.34 -1.96
CA SER A 120 -9.61 -9.38 -0.93
C SER A 120 -10.54 -9.11 0.26
N ALA A 121 -11.09 -10.20 0.83
CA ALA A 121 -11.84 -10.18 2.09
C ALA A 121 -10.95 -9.96 3.33
N PHE A 122 -9.63 -10.05 3.20
CA PHE A 122 -8.69 -9.97 4.34
C PHE A 122 -8.41 -8.52 4.81
N TYR A 123 -9.07 -7.52 4.23
CA TYR A 123 -8.85 -6.10 4.57
C TYR A 123 -9.77 -5.57 5.68
N GLY A 124 -10.72 -6.36 6.18
CA GLY A 124 -11.72 -5.92 7.16
C GLY A 124 -11.14 -5.11 8.33
N PRO A 125 -10.21 -5.68 9.13
CA PRO A 125 -9.68 -4.96 10.29
C PRO A 125 -8.87 -3.70 9.95
N PHE A 126 -8.29 -3.62 8.74
CA PHE A 126 -7.64 -2.39 8.27
C PHE A 126 -8.67 -1.31 7.95
N ARG A 127 -9.80 -1.67 7.32
CA ARG A 127 -10.87 -0.71 7.01
C ARG A 127 -11.48 -0.11 8.27
N ASP A 128 -11.60 -0.91 9.33
CA ASP A 128 -12.03 -0.42 10.64
C ASP A 128 -11.00 0.55 11.25
N ALA A 129 -9.70 0.24 11.12
CA ALA A 129 -8.63 1.08 11.64
C ALA A 129 -8.41 2.37 10.84
N ALA A 130 -8.63 2.33 9.52
CA ALA A 130 -8.42 3.43 8.59
C ALA A 130 -9.70 4.26 8.32
N ASP A 131 -10.84 3.86 8.90
CA ASP A 131 -12.16 4.45 8.65
C ASP A 131 -12.45 4.65 7.15
N SER A 132 -12.06 3.67 6.32
CA SER A 132 -12.01 3.80 4.84
C SER A 132 -12.88 2.78 4.13
N ALA A 133 -13.87 2.20 4.83
CA ALA A 133 -14.83 1.30 4.21
C ALA A 133 -15.66 2.06 3.14
N PRO A 134 -15.86 1.48 1.94
CA PRO A 134 -16.68 2.12 0.92
C PRO A 134 -18.13 2.24 1.41
N LYS A 135 -18.74 3.41 1.24
CA LYS A 135 -20.12 3.67 1.66
C LYS A 135 -21.17 3.01 0.75
N PHE A 136 -20.78 2.68 -0.47
CA PHE A 136 -21.60 1.97 -1.45
C PHE A 136 -20.72 1.08 -2.33
N GLY A 137 -21.35 0.14 -3.04
CA GLY A 137 -20.64 -0.76 -3.97
C GLY A 137 -19.50 -1.54 -3.30
N ASP A 138 -18.47 -1.82 -4.09
CA ASP A 138 -17.23 -2.41 -3.62
C ASP A 138 -16.04 -1.85 -4.42
N ARG A 139 -14.89 -2.55 -4.40
CA ARG A 139 -13.66 -2.11 -5.06
C ARG A 139 -13.27 -2.99 -6.25
N ARG A 140 -14.18 -3.84 -6.75
CA ARG A 140 -13.91 -4.77 -7.88
C ARG A 140 -13.67 -4.07 -9.21
N THR A 141 -14.03 -2.79 -9.34
CA THR A 141 -13.80 -2.02 -10.57
C THR A 141 -12.35 -1.66 -10.81
N HIS A 142 -11.48 -1.79 -9.80
CA HIS A 142 -10.06 -1.43 -9.87
C HIS A 142 -9.16 -2.40 -9.10
N GLN A 143 -9.64 -3.02 -8.00
CA GLN A 143 -8.88 -4.09 -7.35
C GLN A 143 -9.09 -5.41 -8.07
N MET A 144 -8.01 -6.16 -8.24
CA MET A 144 -7.99 -7.35 -9.09
C MET A 144 -8.87 -8.49 -8.57
N ASP A 145 -9.36 -9.33 -9.49
CA ASP A 145 -10.04 -10.58 -9.12
C ASP A 145 -9.04 -11.58 -8.50
N PRO A 146 -9.28 -12.09 -7.28
CA PRO A 146 -8.48 -13.14 -6.64
C PRO A 146 -8.16 -14.36 -7.51
N ALA A 147 -8.95 -14.65 -8.53
CA ALA A 147 -8.74 -15.80 -9.42
C ALA A 147 -7.58 -15.60 -10.43
N ASN A 148 -7.09 -14.37 -10.60
CA ASN A 148 -6.22 -14.02 -11.73
C ASN A 148 -4.74 -13.89 -11.34
N VAL A 149 -3.89 -14.71 -11.94
CA VAL A 149 -2.42 -14.61 -11.81
C VAL A 149 -1.79 -13.90 -13.00
N GLU A 150 -2.23 -14.20 -14.23
CA GLU A 150 -1.65 -13.60 -15.44
C GLU A 150 -1.98 -12.11 -15.58
N GLU A 151 -3.07 -11.65 -14.97
CA GLU A 151 -3.38 -10.23 -14.83
C GLU A 151 -2.35 -9.54 -13.93
N ALA A 152 -1.97 -10.15 -12.80
CA ALA A 152 -0.98 -9.58 -11.88
C ALA A 152 0.36 -9.33 -12.56
N LEU A 153 0.77 -10.23 -13.46
CA LEU A 153 2.01 -10.07 -14.19
C LEU A 153 1.94 -8.96 -15.22
N ARG A 154 0.78 -8.71 -15.85
CA ARG A 154 0.61 -7.56 -16.75
C ARG A 154 0.70 -6.25 -15.97
N GLU A 155 -0.08 -6.12 -14.90
CA GLU A 155 -0.08 -4.93 -14.03
C GLU A 155 1.32 -4.60 -13.49
N VAL A 156 2.04 -5.63 -13.02
CA VAL A 156 3.42 -5.47 -12.54
C VAL A 156 4.37 -5.06 -13.67
N GLY A 157 4.22 -5.62 -14.87
CA GLY A 157 5.02 -5.24 -16.02
C GLY A 157 4.82 -3.78 -16.41
N GLU A 158 3.55 -3.35 -16.50
CA GLU A 158 3.17 -1.97 -16.83
C GLU A 158 3.72 -0.98 -15.79
N ASP A 159 3.59 -1.27 -14.51
CA ASP A 159 4.15 -0.42 -13.44
C ASP A 159 5.67 -0.27 -13.50
N ILE A 160 6.38 -1.35 -13.85
CA ILE A 160 7.84 -1.31 -14.00
C ILE A 160 8.21 -0.44 -15.20
N GLU A 161 7.48 -0.57 -16.32
CA GLU A 161 7.67 0.28 -17.51
C GLU A 161 7.38 1.75 -17.22
N GLU A 162 6.42 2.03 -16.35
CA GLU A 162 6.05 3.37 -15.87
C GLU A 162 7.03 3.97 -14.85
N GLY A 163 7.98 3.18 -14.34
CA GLY A 163 9.05 3.65 -13.46
C GLY A 163 8.84 3.36 -11.97
N ALA A 164 8.10 2.32 -11.61
CA ALA A 164 8.12 1.81 -10.24
C ALA A 164 9.51 1.29 -9.86
N ASP A 165 10.00 1.67 -8.67
CA ASP A 165 11.27 1.20 -8.10
C ASP A 165 11.12 -0.10 -7.32
N ILE A 166 9.91 -0.34 -6.79
CA ILE A 166 9.52 -1.51 -6.01
C ILE A 166 8.08 -1.86 -6.39
N VAL A 167 7.80 -3.14 -6.62
CA VAL A 167 6.45 -3.64 -6.89
C VAL A 167 5.95 -4.48 -5.72
N MET A 168 4.67 -4.38 -5.36
CA MET A 168 4.08 -5.05 -4.21
C MET A 168 2.91 -5.96 -4.59
N VAL A 169 2.89 -7.15 -3.99
CA VAL A 169 1.71 -8.03 -3.96
C VAL A 169 0.97 -7.89 -2.64
N LYS A 170 -0.36 -7.72 -2.71
CA LYS A 170 -1.23 -7.57 -1.54
C LYS A 170 -2.60 -8.24 -1.76
N PRO A 171 -3.09 -9.09 -0.84
CA PRO A 171 -2.44 -9.62 0.38
C PRO A 171 -1.24 -10.54 0.12
N ALA A 172 -0.57 -11.02 1.18
CA ALA A 172 0.63 -11.86 1.04
C ALA A 172 0.34 -13.35 1.18
N LEU A 173 -0.11 -13.82 2.35
CA LEU A 173 -0.22 -15.26 2.63
C LEU A 173 -1.10 -16.06 1.64
N PRO A 174 -2.26 -15.55 1.16
CA PRO A 174 -3.06 -16.25 0.16
C PRO A 174 -2.52 -16.12 -1.28
N TYR A 175 -1.46 -15.33 -1.51
CA TYR A 175 -0.93 -15.00 -2.84
C TYR A 175 0.60 -15.21 -2.93
N LEU A 176 1.13 -16.17 -2.18
CA LEU A 176 2.56 -16.52 -2.21
C LEU A 176 3.00 -17.02 -3.59
N ASP A 177 2.09 -17.65 -4.33
CA ASP A 177 2.27 -18.07 -5.72
C ASP A 177 2.45 -16.85 -6.64
N VAL A 178 1.67 -15.79 -6.47
CA VAL A 178 1.81 -14.54 -7.22
C VAL A 178 3.13 -13.86 -6.89
N ILE A 179 3.51 -13.77 -5.61
CA ILE A 179 4.83 -13.24 -5.20
C ILE A 179 5.96 -14.00 -5.89
N THR A 180 5.86 -15.35 -5.93
CA THR A 180 6.84 -16.21 -6.58
C THR A 180 6.92 -15.95 -8.08
N ARG A 181 5.77 -15.84 -8.76
CA ARG A 181 5.69 -15.55 -10.20
C ARG A 181 6.26 -14.16 -10.52
N VAL A 182 5.87 -13.13 -9.78
CA VAL A 182 6.39 -11.75 -9.94
C VAL A 182 7.91 -11.73 -9.77
N LYS A 183 8.43 -12.35 -8.71
CA LYS A 183 9.87 -12.34 -8.46
C LYS A 183 10.64 -13.10 -9.54
N ALA A 184 10.10 -14.23 -10.02
CA ALA A 184 10.74 -15.05 -11.04
C ALA A 184 10.73 -14.40 -12.43
N GLU A 185 9.62 -13.75 -12.81
CA GLU A 185 9.46 -13.13 -14.13
C GLU A 185 10.31 -11.85 -14.26
N PHE A 186 10.23 -10.96 -13.26
CA PHE A 186 10.80 -9.62 -13.38
C PHE A 186 12.14 -9.44 -12.66
N GLY A 187 12.44 -10.26 -11.65
CA GLY A 187 13.63 -10.10 -10.80
C GLY A 187 13.67 -8.77 -10.01
N HIS A 188 12.64 -7.93 -10.14
CA HIS A 188 12.54 -6.58 -9.58
C HIS A 188 12.45 -6.62 -8.04
N PRO A 189 12.86 -5.56 -7.31
CA PRO A 189 12.59 -5.44 -5.88
C PRO A 189 11.11 -5.68 -5.58
N THR A 190 10.80 -6.72 -4.81
CA THR A 190 9.42 -7.17 -4.59
C THR A 190 9.04 -7.01 -3.12
N ALA A 191 7.99 -6.24 -2.85
CA ALA A 191 7.38 -6.14 -1.53
C ALA A 191 6.16 -7.08 -1.41
N ALA A 192 5.85 -7.50 -0.20
CA ALA A 192 4.64 -8.23 0.11
C ALA A 192 3.99 -7.66 1.37
N TYR A 193 2.65 -7.56 1.37
CA TYR A 193 1.91 -7.04 2.52
C TYR A 193 1.20 -8.16 3.27
N ASN A 194 1.68 -8.49 4.47
CA ASN A 194 0.98 -9.34 5.42
C ASN A 194 -0.14 -8.53 6.10
N VAL A 195 -1.36 -8.66 5.57
CA VAL A 195 -2.43 -7.68 5.85
C VAL A 195 -3.12 -7.93 7.19
N SER A 196 -4.02 -7.00 7.53
CA SER A 196 -4.72 -6.97 8.82
C SER A 196 -5.52 -8.24 9.13
N GLY A 197 -6.14 -8.85 8.12
CA GLY A 197 -6.85 -10.13 8.26
C GLY A 197 -5.91 -11.27 8.60
N GLU A 198 -4.77 -11.37 7.91
CA GLU A 198 -3.73 -12.38 8.19
C GLU A 198 -3.18 -12.23 9.62
N TYR A 199 -2.90 -11.00 10.04
CA TYR A 199 -2.48 -10.67 11.40
C TYR A 199 -3.53 -11.08 12.44
N SER A 200 -4.79 -10.65 12.24
CA SER A 200 -5.89 -10.93 13.17
C SER A 200 -6.20 -12.42 13.27
N MET A 201 -6.10 -13.18 12.17
CA MET A 201 -6.28 -14.63 12.17
C MET A 201 -5.28 -15.32 13.08
N LEU A 202 -4.00 -14.98 12.96
CA LEU A 202 -2.95 -15.55 13.81
C LEU A 202 -3.16 -15.16 15.28
N LYS A 203 -3.41 -13.86 15.55
CA LYS A 203 -3.69 -13.39 16.90
C LYS A 203 -4.89 -14.08 17.54
N ALA A 204 -5.96 -14.32 16.78
CA ALA A 204 -7.15 -15.01 17.29
C ALA A 204 -6.84 -16.48 17.62
N ALA A 205 -6.17 -17.21 16.73
CA ALA A 205 -5.81 -18.61 16.96
C ALA A 205 -4.86 -18.76 18.17
N ALA A 206 -3.88 -17.86 18.32
CA ALA A 206 -2.98 -17.84 19.46
C ALA A 206 -3.70 -17.54 20.78
N ARG A 207 -4.62 -16.57 20.81
CA ARG A 207 -5.43 -16.25 22.00
C ARG A 207 -6.31 -17.41 22.47
N ASN A 208 -6.73 -18.27 21.55
CA ASN A 208 -7.48 -19.49 21.87
C ASN A 208 -6.57 -20.67 22.24
N GLY A 209 -5.24 -20.48 22.25
CA GLY A 209 -4.27 -21.53 22.58
C GLY A 209 -4.14 -22.62 21.51
N TRP A 210 -4.58 -22.37 20.27
CA TRP A 210 -4.54 -23.37 19.20
C TRP A 210 -3.16 -23.47 18.56
N ILE A 211 -2.42 -22.36 18.52
CA ILE A 211 -1.09 -22.27 17.92
C ILE A 211 -0.15 -21.46 18.81
N ASP A 212 1.15 -21.76 18.71
CA ASP A 212 2.21 -20.95 19.31
C ASP A 212 2.43 -19.68 18.47
N GLU A 213 2.13 -18.51 19.05
CA GLU A 213 2.14 -17.23 18.32
C GLU A 213 3.51 -16.89 17.74
N PRO A 214 4.61 -16.88 18.52
CA PRO A 214 5.90 -16.46 18.00
C PRO A 214 6.41 -17.37 16.88
N ARG A 215 6.25 -18.70 17.02
CA ARG A 215 6.68 -19.65 15.98
C ARG A 215 5.85 -19.51 14.71
N ALA A 216 4.53 -19.47 14.83
CA ALA A 216 3.65 -19.34 13.66
C ALA A 216 3.88 -18.02 12.92
N MET A 217 4.10 -16.92 13.66
CA MET A 217 4.40 -15.60 13.09
C MET A 217 5.71 -15.65 12.29
N MET A 218 6.79 -16.16 12.88
CA MET A 218 8.07 -16.26 12.18
C MET A 218 8.02 -17.21 10.97
N GLU A 219 7.27 -18.31 11.07
CA GLU A 219 7.06 -19.23 9.95
C GLU A 219 6.30 -18.58 8.79
N MET A 220 5.26 -17.80 9.09
CA MET A 220 4.51 -17.01 8.11
C MET A 220 5.43 -16.01 7.38
N LEU A 221 6.21 -15.22 8.13
CA LEU A 221 7.15 -14.25 7.54
C LEU A 221 8.25 -14.95 6.73
N THR A 222 8.73 -16.12 7.19
CA THR A 222 9.68 -16.95 6.45
C THR A 222 9.08 -17.45 5.14
N GLY A 223 7.80 -17.85 5.13
CA GLY A 223 7.08 -18.25 3.93
C GLY A 223 7.01 -17.12 2.90
N ILE A 224 6.70 -15.90 3.35
CA ILE A 224 6.67 -14.71 2.49
C ILE A 224 8.06 -14.40 1.93
N ARG A 225 9.12 -14.43 2.76
CA ARG A 225 10.50 -14.23 2.30
C ARG A 225 10.92 -15.30 1.29
N ARG A 226 10.60 -16.57 1.55
CA ARG A 226 10.91 -17.70 0.67
C ARG A 226 10.20 -17.60 -0.69
N ALA A 227 8.99 -17.04 -0.72
CA ALA A 227 8.26 -16.80 -1.97
C ALA A 227 8.94 -15.73 -2.86
N GLY A 228 9.89 -14.95 -2.33
CA GLY A 228 10.69 -14.01 -3.12
C GLY A 228 10.53 -12.55 -2.70
N ALA A 229 9.72 -12.24 -1.68
CA ALA A 229 9.60 -10.87 -1.18
C ALA A 229 10.92 -10.40 -0.54
N ASP A 230 11.42 -9.25 -0.97
CA ASP A 230 12.56 -8.53 -0.41
C ASP A 230 12.17 -7.64 0.77
N ILE A 231 10.94 -7.13 0.74
CA ILE A 231 10.38 -6.27 1.78
C ILE A 231 9.06 -6.89 2.25
N ILE A 232 8.86 -7.01 3.56
CA ILE A 232 7.60 -7.48 4.14
C ILE A 232 6.99 -6.36 4.98
N ILE A 233 5.84 -5.85 4.53
CA ILE A 233 5.04 -4.91 5.31
C ILE A 233 4.13 -5.74 6.23
N THR A 234 4.36 -5.68 7.54
CA THR A 234 3.62 -6.47 8.53
C THR A 234 3.42 -5.72 9.85
N TYR A 235 2.27 -5.97 10.48
CA TYR A 235 1.98 -5.50 11.84
C TYR A 235 2.81 -6.24 12.91
N PHE A 236 3.43 -7.36 12.55
CA PHE A 236 4.34 -8.11 13.42
C PHE A 236 5.78 -7.61 13.39
N ALA A 237 6.09 -6.52 12.66
CA ALA A 237 7.47 -6.11 12.38
C ALA A 237 8.30 -5.92 13.66
N ARG A 238 7.72 -5.29 14.69
CA ARG A 238 8.41 -5.04 15.96
C ARG A 238 8.61 -6.32 16.76
N GLU A 239 7.63 -7.20 16.79
CA GLU A 239 7.70 -8.51 17.46
C GLU A 239 8.74 -9.41 16.79
N ALA A 240 8.74 -9.49 15.45
CA ALA A 240 9.73 -10.23 14.68
C ALA A 240 11.15 -9.66 14.88
N ALA A 241 11.33 -8.33 14.86
CA ALA A 241 12.62 -7.70 15.09
C ALA A 241 13.19 -8.03 16.48
N ARG A 242 12.35 -8.15 17.52
CA ARG A 242 12.81 -8.57 18.85
C ARG A 242 13.32 -10.01 18.86
N LEU A 243 12.68 -10.92 18.12
CA LEU A 243 13.10 -12.32 18.05
C LEU A 243 14.37 -12.51 17.22
N LEU A 244 14.55 -11.72 16.16
CA LEU A 244 15.73 -11.80 15.30
C LEU A 244 17.01 -11.21 15.93
N ASN A 245 16.85 -10.37 16.95
CA ASN A 245 17.96 -9.74 17.69
C ASN A 245 18.29 -10.45 19.01
N GLN A 246 17.73 -11.64 19.23
CA GLN A 246 18.13 -12.54 20.33
C GLN A 246 19.25 -13.47 19.85
#